data_AF-A0A6J4UCA2-F1
#
_entry.id   AF-A0A6J4UCA2-F1
#
_cell.length_a   1.000
_cell.length_b   1.000
_cell.length_c   1.000
_cell.angle_alpha   90.00
_cell.angle_beta   90.00
_cell.angle_gamma   90.00
#
_symmetry.space_group_name_H-M   'P 1'
#
loop_
_entity.id
_entity.type
_entity.pdbx_description
1 polymer ?
#
loop_
_entity_poly.entity_id
_entity_poly.type
_entity_poly.pdbx_seq_one_letter_code
_entity_poly.pdbx_strand_id
1 'polypeptide(L)'
;DAMLDRIMEERGQLPLYVVAEKILEHGEALRDDWAVAGTVGYEFAQAATGLFVDPESRVLFDRIYARFTGDRIRFPDLVYEMKHRMMREAFASEVNVLTNALNRISEQDRLSRDFTQHNLRAALREILACFSVYRTYSTCTEGGPDMLDRRYVELAVQQAKRRSPAVDVSVFDFIQGVLLGQTGVDSTSPRETGCLFAMKLQQLSGPVMAKGLEDTAFYRFNRLTSLNEVGGDPSRFGTSVDEFHRQNRARKRNWPRSMINSSTHDTKRSEDVRARISVLSELPTEWRAAINRWSKLNRKLKRKIDGVLAPQRVDEYVIYQTLIGTWPLDEFAAAPGAVYAERVKAYMIKVVREANRLTNWVNPDEAYETALTEFIDGLF
;
A
#
# COMPACT_ATOMS: atom_id res chain seq x y z
N ASP A 1 -2.02 -22.75 -8.27
CA ASP A 1 -3.20 -22.22 -8.99
C ASP A 1 -3.61 -23.36 -9.92
N ALA A 2 -4.60 -24.16 -9.54
CA ALA A 2 -4.73 -25.55 -9.98
C ALA A 2 -4.88 -25.76 -11.51
N MET A 3 -5.24 -24.70 -12.23
CA MET A 3 -5.33 -24.73 -13.70
C MET A 3 -3.95 -24.72 -14.37
N LEU A 4 -3.01 -23.98 -13.81
CA LEU A 4 -1.68 -23.75 -14.36
C LEU A 4 -0.74 -24.93 -14.05
N ASP A 5 -0.88 -25.52 -12.86
CA ASP A 5 -0.12 -26.68 -12.41
C ASP A 5 -0.44 -27.92 -13.29
N ARG A 6 -1.72 -28.09 -13.66
CA ARG A 6 -2.19 -29.15 -14.57
C ARG A 6 -1.58 -29.06 -15.98
N ILE A 7 -1.27 -27.85 -16.43
CA ILE A 7 -0.68 -27.61 -17.75
C ILE A 7 0.83 -27.90 -17.75
N MET A 8 1.52 -27.75 -16.61
CA MET A 8 2.94 -28.07 -16.48
C MET A 8 3.24 -29.57 -16.45
N GLU A 9 2.41 -30.35 -15.76
CA GLU A 9 2.59 -31.81 -15.62
C GLU A 9 2.63 -32.53 -16.99
N GLU A 10 1.96 -32.00 -18.02
CA GLU A 10 1.87 -32.64 -19.32
C GLU A 10 3.01 -32.30 -20.30
N ARG A 11 3.74 -31.18 -20.14
CA ARG A 11 4.57 -30.64 -21.23
C ARG A 11 6.01 -30.25 -20.89
N GLY A 12 6.39 -30.16 -19.61
CA GLY A 12 7.76 -29.77 -19.20
C GLY A 12 8.22 -28.36 -19.62
N GLN A 13 7.39 -27.63 -20.36
CA GLN A 13 7.48 -26.20 -20.67
C GLN A 13 6.07 -25.64 -20.62
N LEU A 14 5.91 -24.44 -20.05
CA LEU A 14 4.66 -23.71 -20.13
C LEU A 14 4.33 -23.48 -21.62
N PRO A 15 3.18 -23.96 -22.13
CA PRO A 15 2.81 -23.80 -23.53
C PRO A 15 2.55 -22.33 -23.90
N LEU A 16 2.44 -21.45 -22.91
CA LEU A 16 2.19 -20.02 -23.04
C LEU A 16 3.09 -19.24 -22.10
N TYR A 17 3.53 -18.05 -22.52
CA TYR A 17 4.18 -17.10 -21.64
C TYR A 17 3.13 -16.44 -20.75
N VAL A 18 3.14 -16.80 -19.46
CA VAL A 18 2.21 -16.27 -18.44
C VAL A 18 3.01 -15.47 -17.42
N VAL A 19 2.55 -14.26 -17.10
CA VAL A 19 3.10 -13.46 -15.99
C VAL A 19 1.99 -13.07 -15.04
N ALA A 20 2.31 -12.99 -13.75
CA ALA A 20 1.36 -12.61 -12.73
C ALA A 20 1.42 -11.10 -12.46
N GLU A 21 0.26 -10.44 -12.50
CA GLU A 21 0.13 -9.17 -11.81
C GLU A 21 0.06 -9.43 -10.30
N LYS A 22 1.22 -9.36 -9.64
CA LYS A 22 1.36 -9.60 -8.20
C LYS A 22 2.31 -8.59 -7.61
N ILE A 23 1.82 -7.87 -6.60
CA ILE A 23 2.63 -6.90 -5.85
C ILE A 23 3.43 -7.64 -4.78
N LEU A 24 4.76 -7.56 -4.86
CA LEU A 24 5.68 -8.13 -3.88
C LEU A 24 6.12 -7.05 -2.89
N GLU A 25 5.91 -7.31 -1.60
CA GLU A 25 6.44 -6.45 -0.54
C GLU A 25 7.95 -6.64 -0.37
N HIS A 26 8.61 -5.70 0.30
CA HIS A 26 10.06 -5.79 0.49
C HIS A 26 10.46 -7.09 1.24
N GLY A 27 11.32 -7.89 0.61
CA GLY A 27 11.76 -9.17 1.15
C GLY A 27 10.81 -10.34 0.88
N GLU A 28 9.66 -10.10 0.24
CA GLU A 28 8.77 -11.14 -0.25
C GLU A 28 9.32 -11.73 -1.57
N ALA A 29 9.26 -13.06 -1.70
CA ALA A 29 9.58 -13.75 -2.93
C ALA A 29 8.30 -14.27 -3.59
N LEU A 30 8.27 -14.27 -4.93
CA LEU A 30 7.26 -15.00 -5.68
C LEU A 30 7.40 -16.50 -5.39
N ARG A 31 6.25 -17.16 -5.26
CA ARG A 31 6.14 -18.61 -5.03
C ARG A 31 6.75 -19.40 -6.18
N ASP A 32 7.67 -20.30 -5.89
CA ASP A 32 8.48 -21.05 -6.86
C ASP A 32 7.70 -22.20 -7.52
N ASP A 33 6.65 -22.68 -6.88
CA ASP A 33 5.71 -23.66 -7.39
C ASP A 33 4.68 -23.08 -8.38
N TRP A 34 4.64 -21.76 -8.59
CA TRP A 34 3.71 -21.15 -9.53
C TRP A 34 4.16 -21.33 -10.97
N ALA A 35 3.25 -21.83 -11.81
CA ALA A 35 3.48 -21.97 -13.25
C ALA A 35 3.42 -20.64 -14.02
N VAL A 36 4.32 -19.72 -13.70
CA VAL A 36 4.45 -18.41 -14.35
C VAL A 36 5.90 -18.14 -14.76
N ALA A 37 6.10 -17.20 -15.67
CA ALA A 37 7.42 -16.72 -16.07
C ALA A 37 8.01 -15.69 -15.10
N GLY A 38 7.15 -15.10 -14.24
CA GLY A 38 7.49 -14.10 -13.24
C GLY A 38 6.30 -13.16 -12.98
N THR A 39 6.60 -11.95 -12.51
CA THR A 39 5.61 -10.89 -12.31
C THR A 39 5.56 -9.94 -13.52
N VAL A 40 4.63 -8.99 -13.48
CA VAL A 40 4.60 -7.84 -14.41
C VAL A 40 5.73 -6.82 -14.17
N GLY A 41 6.47 -6.90 -13.05
CA GLY A 41 7.73 -6.17 -12.85
C GLY A 41 7.68 -4.92 -11.98
N TYR A 42 6.65 -4.72 -11.13
CA TYR A 42 6.60 -3.58 -10.21
C TYR A 42 7.82 -3.52 -9.27
N GLU A 43 8.33 -4.67 -8.83
CA GLU A 43 9.51 -4.72 -7.96
C GLU A 43 10.77 -4.19 -8.64
N PHE A 44 10.87 -4.31 -9.98
CA PHE A 44 11.94 -3.67 -10.74
C PHE A 44 11.74 -2.15 -10.82
N ALA A 45 10.53 -1.69 -11.15
CA ALA A 45 10.23 -0.25 -11.27
C ALA A 45 10.58 0.53 -9.99
N GLN A 46 10.28 -0.08 -8.83
CA GLN A 46 10.60 0.49 -7.52
C GLN A 46 12.11 0.54 -7.27
N ALA A 47 12.82 -0.55 -7.55
CA ALA A 47 14.26 -0.62 -7.38
C ALA A 47 14.99 0.38 -8.28
N ALA A 48 14.55 0.49 -9.55
CA ALA A 48 15.09 1.44 -10.52
C ALA A 48 14.82 2.89 -10.12
N THR A 49 13.59 3.22 -9.69
CA THR A 49 13.27 4.56 -9.17
C THR A 49 14.13 4.89 -7.95
N GLY A 50 14.32 3.93 -7.04
CA GLY A 50 15.13 4.11 -5.85
C GLY A 50 16.61 4.38 -6.11
N LEU A 51 17.17 3.99 -7.26
CA LEU A 51 18.55 4.33 -7.64
C LEU A 51 18.75 5.83 -7.86
N PHE A 52 17.70 6.54 -8.28
CA PHE A 52 17.73 7.98 -8.55
C PHE A 52 17.36 8.82 -7.31
N VAL A 53 17.26 8.19 -6.15
CA VAL A 53 16.99 8.87 -4.88
C VAL A 53 18.24 8.82 -4.02
N ASP A 54 18.75 9.98 -3.62
CA ASP A 54 19.86 10.11 -2.68
C ASP A 54 19.42 9.67 -1.27
N PRO A 55 19.90 8.51 -0.77
CA PRO A 55 19.51 8.00 0.54
C PRO A 55 20.05 8.86 1.70
N GLU A 56 21.13 9.61 1.51
CA GLU A 56 21.75 10.45 2.54
C GLU A 56 20.83 11.61 2.94
N SER A 57 20.02 12.07 1.99
CA SER A 57 19.07 13.16 2.19
C SER A 57 17.80 12.80 2.97
N ARG A 58 17.62 11.53 3.35
CA ARG A 58 16.44 11.04 4.10
C ARG A 58 16.10 11.89 5.32
N VAL A 59 17.09 12.13 6.19
CA VAL A 59 16.88 12.85 7.46
C VAL A 59 16.49 14.31 7.22
N LEU A 60 17.05 14.94 6.18
CA LEU A 60 16.69 16.30 5.79
C LEU A 60 15.27 16.33 5.23
N PHE A 61 14.89 15.38 4.37
CA PHE A 61 13.53 15.27 3.82
C PHE A 61 12.48 15.04 4.90
N ASP A 62 12.76 14.21 5.90
CA ASP A 62 11.89 14.03 7.06
C ASP A 62 11.63 15.36 7.79
N ARG A 63 12.68 16.15 8.02
CA ARG A 63 12.57 17.46 8.67
C ARG A 63 11.85 18.49 7.80
N ILE A 64 12.13 18.51 6.49
CA ILE A 64 11.50 19.43 5.54
C ILE A 64 9.99 19.18 5.49
N TYR A 65 9.61 17.91 5.27
CA TYR A 65 8.22 17.50 5.20
C TYR A 65 7.49 17.82 6.50
N ALA A 66 8.00 17.35 7.65
CA ALA A 66 7.36 17.56 8.94
C ALA A 66 7.23 19.04 9.34
N ARG A 67 8.20 19.88 8.98
CA ARG A 67 8.13 21.33 9.26
C ARG A 67 7.15 22.06 8.35
N PHE A 68 7.05 21.65 7.08
CA PHE A 68 6.18 22.31 6.11
C PHE A 68 4.71 21.90 6.29
N THR A 69 4.44 20.60 6.45
CA THR A 69 3.08 20.06 6.53
C THR A 69 2.55 20.01 7.96
N GLY A 70 3.43 19.90 8.95
CA GLY A 70 3.06 19.61 10.34
C GLY A 70 2.89 18.10 10.62
N ASP A 71 2.91 17.25 9.59
CA ASP A 71 2.71 15.81 9.73
C ASP A 71 3.99 15.14 10.25
N ARG A 72 3.87 14.35 11.33
CA ARG A 72 4.99 13.60 11.95
C ARG A 72 4.74 12.09 12.02
N ILE A 73 3.78 11.59 11.25
CA ILE A 73 3.36 10.19 11.33
C ILE A 73 4.44 9.27 10.76
N ARG A 74 4.67 8.14 11.44
CA ARG A 74 5.51 7.06 10.93
C ARG A 74 4.73 6.29 9.88
N PHE A 75 5.35 6.05 8.73
CA PHE A 75 4.67 5.39 7.61
C PHE A 75 4.03 4.03 7.98
N PRO A 76 4.68 3.11 8.72
CA PRO A 76 4.04 1.85 9.11
C PRO A 76 2.79 2.02 9.98
N ASP A 77 2.78 3.04 10.85
CA ASP A 77 1.61 3.34 11.70
C ASP A 77 0.46 3.91 10.86
N LEU A 78 0.77 4.77 9.88
CA LEU A 78 -0.21 5.26 8.92
C LEU A 78 -0.84 4.11 8.12
N VAL A 79 -0.05 3.18 7.59
CA VAL A 79 -0.57 2.02 6.83
C VAL A 79 -1.51 1.18 7.69
N TYR A 80 -1.11 0.90 8.92
CA TYR A 80 -1.94 0.18 9.90
C TYR A 80 -3.27 0.90 10.16
N GLU A 81 -3.24 2.22 10.40
CA GLU A 81 -4.45 3.02 10.62
C GLU A 81 -5.37 3.02 9.39
N MET A 82 -4.80 3.13 8.19
CA MET A 82 -5.58 3.15 6.95
C MET A 82 -6.19 1.79 6.62
N LYS A 83 -5.48 0.68 6.85
CA LYS A 83 -6.07 -0.66 6.76
C LYS A 83 -7.27 -0.81 7.71
N HIS A 84 -7.12 -0.37 8.95
CA HIS A 84 -8.22 -0.37 9.93
C HIS A 84 -9.41 0.46 9.48
N ARG A 85 -9.15 1.63 8.89
CA ARG A 85 -10.18 2.49 8.35
C ARG A 85 -10.92 1.83 7.18
N MET A 86 -10.19 1.27 6.22
CA MET A 86 -10.79 0.58 5.08
C MET A 86 -11.62 -0.62 5.50
N MET A 87 -11.19 -1.37 6.52
CA MET A 87 -12.00 -2.45 7.10
C MET A 87 -13.31 -1.98 7.76
N ARG A 88 -13.38 -0.73 8.24
CA ARG A 88 -14.63 -0.16 8.80
C ARG A 88 -15.55 0.42 7.74
N GLU A 89 -14.98 1.04 6.73
CA GLU A 89 -15.71 1.88 5.78
C GLU A 89 -16.02 1.12 4.49
N ALA A 90 -15.01 0.49 3.88
CA ALA A 90 -15.12 -0.17 2.58
C ALA A 90 -15.38 -1.67 2.67
N PHE A 91 -14.90 -2.34 3.73
CA PHE A 91 -14.94 -3.80 3.86
C PHE A 91 -15.68 -4.30 5.11
N ALA A 92 -16.61 -3.51 5.63
CA ALA A 92 -17.35 -3.86 6.85
C ALA A 92 -18.10 -5.19 6.69
N SER A 93 -18.69 -5.43 5.51
CA SER A 93 -19.45 -6.63 5.19
C SER A 93 -18.56 -7.88 5.17
N GLU A 94 -17.41 -7.83 4.52
CA GLU A 94 -16.46 -8.95 4.43
C GLU A 94 -15.88 -9.30 5.80
N VAL A 95 -15.55 -8.28 6.60
CA VAL A 95 -15.11 -8.48 8.00
C VAL A 95 -16.22 -9.14 8.83
N ASN A 96 -17.48 -8.73 8.66
CA ASN A 96 -18.61 -9.35 9.35
C ASN A 96 -18.81 -10.82 8.94
N VAL A 97 -18.67 -11.14 7.65
CA VAL A 97 -18.74 -12.53 7.16
C VAL A 97 -17.66 -13.39 7.80
N LEU A 98 -16.41 -12.94 7.83
CA LEU A 98 -15.31 -13.66 8.47
C LEU A 98 -15.51 -13.78 9.98
N THR A 99 -16.01 -12.72 10.64
CA THR A 99 -16.32 -12.74 12.08
C THR A 99 -17.38 -13.80 12.39
N ASN A 100 -18.44 -13.89 11.58
CA ASN A 100 -19.49 -14.89 11.75
C ASN A 100 -18.95 -16.31 11.55
N ALA A 101 -18.04 -16.50 10.59
CA ALA A 101 -17.36 -17.77 10.39
C ALA A 101 -16.50 -18.14 11.62
N LEU A 102 -15.71 -17.21 12.15
CA LEU A 102 -14.93 -17.43 13.38
C LEU A 102 -15.81 -17.78 14.58
N ASN A 103 -16.94 -17.09 14.74
CA ASN A 103 -17.86 -17.34 15.85
C ASN A 103 -18.38 -18.78 15.82
N ARG A 104 -18.81 -19.27 14.65
CA ARG A 104 -19.24 -20.67 14.47
C ARG A 104 -18.13 -21.68 14.78
N ILE A 105 -16.89 -21.35 14.43
CA ILE A 105 -15.73 -22.20 14.76
C ILE A 105 -15.49 -22.19 16.28
N SER A 106 -15.60 -21.03 16.93
CA SER A 106 -15.38 -20.91 18.37
C SER A 106 -16.42 -21.66 19.21
N GLU A 107 -17.68 -21.72 18.75
CA GLU A 107 -18.76 -22.44 19.44
C GLU A 107 -18.51 -23.96 19.56
N GLN A 108 -17.65 -24.52 18.70
CA GLN A 108 -17.34 -25.95 18.65
C GLN A 108 -16.41 -26.43 19.78
N ASP A 109 -15.71 -25.52 20.47
CA ASP A 109 -14.77 -25.84 21.53
C ASP A 109 -15.19 -25.17 22.85
N ARG A 110 -15.05 -25.88 23.97
CA ARG A 110 -15.32 -25.34 25.31
C ARG A 110 -14.37 -24.21 25.70
N LEU A 111 -13.14 -24.22 25.20
CA LEU A 111 -12.13 -23.21 25.53
C LEU A 111 -12.31 -21.89 24.77
N SER A 112 -13.04 -21.89 23.65
CA SER A 112 -13.22 -20.70 22.81
C SER A 112 -14.67 -20.24 22.65
N ARG A 113 -15.68 -21.03 23.05
CA ARG A 113 -17.11 -20.66 22.92
C ARG A 113 -17.54 -19.39 23.64
N ASP A 114 -16.81 -18.98 24.69
CA ASP A 114 -17.12 -17.77 25.45
C ASP A 114 -16.52 -16.50 24.80
N PHE A 115 -15.80 -16.65 23.68
CA PHE A 115 -15.33 -15.49 22.92
C PHE A 115 -16.50 -14.76 22.29
N THR A 116 -16.68 -13.51 22.71
CA THR A 116 -17.73 -12.67 22.14
C THR A 116 -17.43 -12.33 20.67
N GLN A 117 -18.48 -12.21 19.86
CA GLN A 117 -18.38 -11.75 18.47
C GLN A 117 -17.65 -10.39 18.37
N HIS A 118 -17.81 -9.52 19.37
CA HIS A 118 -17.09 -8.25 19.45
C HIS A 118 -15.56 -8.46 19.53
N ASN A 119 -15.11 -9.33 20.43
CA ASN A 119 -13.68 -9.63 20.61
C ASN A 119 -13.09 -10.33 19.38
N LEU A 120 -13.82 -11.28 18.78
CA LEU A 120 -13.41 -11.94 17.55
C LEU A 120 -13.23 -10.94 16.39
N ARG A 121 -14.19 -10.04 16.21
CA ARG A 121 -14.12 -9.00 15.18
C ARG A 121 -12.96 -8.04 15.41
N ALA A 122 -12.76 -7.61 16.65
CA ALA A 122 -11.66 -6.74 17.02
C ALA A 122 -10.31 -7.42 16.72
N ALA A 123 -10.08 -8.62 17.24
CA ALA A 123 -8.84 -9.38 17.02
C ALA A 123 -8.59 -9.68 15.54
N LEU A 124 -9.63 -10.07 14.78
CA LEU A 124 -9.52 -10.32 13.34
C LEU A 124 -9.04 -9.09 12.58
N ARG A 125 -9.62 -7.91 12.87
CA ARG A 125 -9.20 -6.66 12.23
C ARG A 125 -7.77 -6.29 12.58
N GLU A 126 -7.36 -6.54 13.82
CA GLU A 126 -5.99 -6.27 14.26
C GLU A 126 -4.97 -7.15 13.53
N ILE A 127 -5.27 -8.44 13.40
CA ILE A 127 -4.45 -9.37 12.62
C ILE A 127 -4.38 -8.94 11.14
N LEU A 128 -5.53 -8.62 10.52
CA LEU A 128 -5.59 -8.14 9.13
C LEU A 128 -4.77 -6.86 8.91
N ALA A 129 -4.83 -5.91 9.84
CA ALA A 129 -4.05 -4.68 9.75
C ALA A 129 -2.54 -4.92 9.89
N CYS A 130 -2.14 -5.97 10.61
CA CYS A 130 -0.74 -6.32 10.87
C CYS A 130 -0.10 -7.25 9.82
N PHE A 131 -0.84 -7.74 8.83
CA PHE A 131 -0.21 -8.48 7.72
C PHE A 131 0.76 -7.58 6.95
N SER A 132 2.01 -8.05 6.83
CA SER A 132 3.09 -7.37 6.12
C SER A 132 3.18 -7.71 4.63
N VAL A 133 2.28 -8.55 4.14
CA VAL A 133 2.15 -8.96 2.74
C VAL A 133 0.69 -8.80 2.30
N TYR A 134 0.45 -8.75 0.99
CA TYR A 134 -0.92 -8.67 0.46
C TYR A 134 -1.77 -9.86 0.92
N ARG A 135 -1.21 -11.06 0.89
CA ARG A 135 -1.91 -12.28 1.33
C ARG A 135 -0.94 -13.44 1.52
N THR A 136 -1.39 -14.41 2.30
CA THR A 136 -0.83 -15.76 2.33
C THR A 136 -1.45 -16.63 1.24
N TYR A 137 -0.92 -17.83 1.05
CA TYR A 137 -1.31 -18.79 0.01
C TYR A 137 -1.57 -20.19 0.57
N SER A 138 -2.02 -20.29 1.82
CA SER A 138 -2.45 -21.53 2.44
C SER A 138 -3.62 -22.15 1.66
N THR A 139 -3.53 -23.46 1.42
CA THR A 139 -4.53 -24.30 0.75
C THR A 139 -4.89 -25.51 1.62
N CYS A 140 -5.94 -26.24 1.26
CA CYS A 140 -6.42 -27.39 2.06
C CYS A 140 -5.64 -28.68 1.77
N THR A 141 -4.40 -28.56 1.31
CA THR A 141 -3.52 -29.70 1.03
C THR A 141 -3.10 -30.39 2.33
N GLU A 142 -2.72 -31.67 2.22
CA GLU A 142 -2.31 -32.51 3.36
C GLU A 142 -1.04 -32.01 4.08
N GLY A 143 -0.33 -31.01 3.55
CA GLY A 143 0.80 -30.34 4.21
C GLY A 143 0.43 -29.14 5.09
N GLY A 144 -0.75 -28.53 4.89
CA GLY A 144 -1.18 -27.32 5.62
C GLY A 144 -0.45 -26.08 5.11
N PRO A 145 -0.47 -24.96 5.86
CA PRO A 145 0.29 -23.77 5.48
C PRO A 145 1.78 -24.10 5.40
N ASP A 146 2.42 -23.64 4.33
CA ASP A 146 3.87 -23.73 4.24
C ASP A 146 4.58 -22.86 5.29
N MET A 147 5.89 -23.05 5.44
CA MET A 147 6.68 -22.33 6.44
C MET A 147 6.64 -20.80 6.27
N LEU A 148 6.50 -20.31 5.03
CA LEU A 148 6.49 -18.88 4.75
C LEU A 148 5.16 -18.25 5.17
N ASP A 149 4.04 -18.85 4.80
CA ASP A 149 2.70 -18.41 5.21
C ASP A 149 2.53 -18.51 6.72
N ARG A 150 3.00 -19.61 7.32
CA ARG A 150 3.01 -19.77 8.78
C ARG A 150 3.73 -18.61 9.46
N ARG A 151 4.92 -18.26 8.96
CA ARG A 151 5.70 -17.13 9.51
C ARG A 151 4.96 -15.80 9.37
N TYR A 152 4.29 -15.54 8.23
CA TYR A 152 3.51 -14.32 8.07
C TYR A 152 2.32 -14.25 9.04
N VAL A 153 1.60 -15.35 9.23
CA VAL A 153 0.50 -15.44 10.20
C VAL A 153 1.02 -15.19 11.62
N GLU A 154 2.07 -15.89 12.04
CA GLU A 154 2.65 -15.76 13.40
C GLU A 154 3.16 -14.32 13.67
N LEU A 155 3.82 -13.70 12.69
CA LEU A 155 4.28 -12.31 12.81
C LEU A 155 3.10 -11.32 12.91
N ALA A 156 2.08 -11.47 12.07
CA ALA A 156 0.90 -10.61 12.10
C ALA A 156 0.17 -10.72 13.45
N VAL A 157 0.00 -11.94 13.96
CA VAL A 157 -0.62 -12.20 15.28
C VAL A 157 0.21 -11.62 16.42
N GLN A 158 1.53 -11.81 16.41
CA GLN A 158 2.40 -11.19 17.43
C GLN A 158 2.32 -9.67 17.43
N GLN A 159 2.28 -9.04 16.25
CA GLN A 159 2.16 -7.59 16.15
C GLN A 159 0.78 -7.11 16.63
N ALA A 160 -0.29 -7.84 16.27
CA ALA A 160 -1.65 -7.54 16.72
C ALA A 160 -1.77 -7.58 18.25
N LYS A 161 -1.23 -8.63 18.90
CA LYS A 161 -1.17 -8.73 20.37
C LYS A 161 -0.46 -7.55 21.02
N ARG A 162 0.64 -7.07 20.42
CA ARG A 162 1.39 -5.91 20.94
C ARG A 162 0.64 -4.59 20.79
N ARG A 163 -0.17 -4.43 19.74
CA ARG A 163 -0.93 -3.21 19.46
C ARG A 163 -2.26 -3.16 20.21
N SER A 164 -2.79 -4.30 20.66
CA SER A 164 -4.13 -4.40 21.25
C SER A 164 -4.11 -4.99 22.67
N PRO A 165 -3.59 -4.27 23.67
CA PRO A 165 -3.50 -4.76 25.05
C PRO A 165 -4.86 -4.95 25.73
N ALA A 166 -5.94 -4.38 25.19
CA ALA A 166 -7.29 -4.45 25.77
C ALA A 166 -8.07 -5.72 25.39
N VAL A 167 -7.63 -6.45 24.36
CA VAL A 167 -8.27 -7.70 23.92
C VAL A 167 -7.53 -8.87 24.54
N ASP A 168 -8.27 -9.87 25.04
CA ASP A 168 -7.67 -11.08 25.59
C ASP A 168 -6.77 -11.77 24.54
N VAL A 169 -5.53 -12.04 24.95
CA VAL A 169 -4.50 -12.70 24.15
C VAL A 169 -4.97 -14.07 23.64
N SER A 170 -5.83 -14.75 24.42
CA SER A 170 -6.40 -16.06 24.06
C SER A 170 -7.19 -16.03 22.74
N VAL A 171 -7.85 -14.91 22.43
CA VAL A 171 -8.63 -14.74 21.18
C VAL A 171 -7.69 -14.70 19.96
N PHE A 172 -6.53 -14.03 20.11
CA PHE A 172 -5.53 -14.00 19.05
C PHE A 172 -4.89 -15.36 18.82
N ASP A 173 -4.59 -16.10 19.90
CA ASP A 173 -4.05 -17.46 19.81
C ASP A 173 -5.04 -18.42 19.15
N PHE A 174 -6.33 -18.27 19.46
CA PHE A 174 -7.38 -19.02 18.78
C PHE A 174 -7.43 -18.73 17.28
N ILE A 175 -7.47 -17.46 16.87
CA ILE A 175 -7.50 -17.11 15.44
C ILE A 175 -6.23 -17.60 14.73
N GLN A 176 -5.06 -17.51 15.38
CA GLN A 176 -3.82 -18.09 14.85
C GLN A 176 -3.97 -19.60 14.63
N GLY A 177 -4.50 -20.32 15.62
CA GLY A 177 -4.75 -21.75 15.53
C GLY A 177 -5.70 -22.11 14.38
N VAL A 178 -6.77 -21.33 14.17
CA VAL A 178 -7.68 -21.49 13.03
C VAL A 178 -6.95 -21.31 11.70
N LEU A 179 -6.18 -20.23 11.56
CA LEU A 179 -5.43 -19.91 10.33
C LEU A 179 -4.35 -20.94 10.01
N LEU A 180 -3.79 -21.59 11.05
CA LEU A 180 -2.78 -22.63 10.90
C LEU A 180 -3.36 -24.04 10.82
N GLY A 181 -4.69 -24.20 10.84
CA GLY A 181 -5.37 -25.49 10.81
C GLY A 181 -5.14 -26.36 12.05
N GLN A 182 -4.89 -25.75 13.20
CA GLN A 182 -4.53 -26.39 14.47
C GLN A 182 -5.71 -26.55 15.45
N THR A 183 -6.88 -25.94 15.16
CA THR A 183 -8.04 -25.91 16.07
C THR A 183 -9.16 -26.83 15.60
N GLY A 184 -9.60 -27.76 16.46
CA GLY A 184 -10.89 -28.46 16.40
C GLY A 184 -10.89 -29.78 17.18
N VAL A 185 -12.02 -30.09 17.83
CA VAL A 185 -12.12 -31.14 18.86
C VAL A 185 -12.84 -32.41 18.36
N ASP A 186 -13.57 -32.37 17.24
CA ASP A 186 -14.32 -33.53 16.71
C ASP A 186 -14.05 -33.86 15.22
N SER A 187 -14.26 -35.14 14.89
CA SER A 187 -13.48 -35.99 13.99
C SER A 187 -13.91 -36.05 12.51
N THR A 188 -14.20 -34.93 11.84
CA THR A 188 -14.43 -34.94 10.37
C THR A 188 -13.62 -33.95 9.52
N SER A 189 -12.99 -32.95 10.14
CA SER A 189 -11.61 -32.47 9.87
C SER A 189 -11.46 -30.98 10.29
N PRO A 190 -11.02 -30.73 11.54
CA PRO A 190 -10.63 -29.40 12.04
C PRO A 190 -9.81 -28.55 11.05
N ARG A 191 -8.94 -29.25 10.33
CA ARG A 191 -8.06 -28.73 9.31
C ARG A 191 -8.78 -28.12 8.11
N GLU A 192 -9.84 -28.75 7.61
CA GLU A 192 -10.59 -28.25 6.44
C GLU A 192 -11.35 -26.98 6.78
N THR A 193 -12.00 -26.94 7.95
CA THR A 193 -12.71 -25.73 8.40
C THR A 193 -11.76 -24.55 8.59
N GLY A 194 -10.62 -24.77 9.28
CA GLY A 194 -9.59 -23.75 9.44
C GLY A 194 -8.98 -23.31 8.10
N CYS A 195 -8.76 -24.26 7.19
CA CYS A 195 -8.30 -23.97 5.83
C CYS A 195 -9.28 -23.09 5.04
N LEU A 196 -10.56 -23.47 4.99
CA LEU A 196 -11.59 -22.72 4.26
C LEU A 196 -11.70 -21.29 4.82
N PHE A 197 -11.59 -21.15 6.14
CA PHE A 197 -11.51 -19.84 6.78
C PHE A 197 -10.28 -19.05 6.32
N ALA A 198 -9.08 -19.65 6.37
CA ALA A 198 -7.84 -19.01 5.93
C ALA A 198 -7.90 -18.59 4.46
N MET A 199 -8.42 -19.45 3.58
CA MET A 199 -8.64 -19.13 2.16
C MET A 199 -9.57 -17.94 1.97
N LYS A 200 -10.64 -17.84 2.77
CA LYS A 200 -11.55 -16.68 2.73
C LYS A 200 -10.87 -15.41 3.25
N LEU A 201 -10.09 -15.50 4.32
CA LEU A 201 -9.31 -14.37 4.84
C LEU A 201 -8.30 -13.85 3.80
N GLN A 202 -7.63 -14.76 3.09
CA GLN A 202 -6.68 -14.42 2.01
C GLN A 202 -7.30 -13.67 0.84
N GLN A 203 -8.61 -13.82 0.61
CA GLN A 203 -9.35 -13.04 -0.39
C GLN A 203 -9.60 -11.59 0.07
N LEU A 204 -9.63 -11.34 1.38
CA LEU A 204 -9.85 -10.01 1.96
C LEU A 204 -8.55 -9.26 2.25
N SER A 205 -7.49 -9.95 2.68
CA SER A 205 -6.23 -9.30 3.07
C SER A 205 -5.61 -8.48 1.94
N GLY A 206 -5.70 -8.96 0.69
CA GLY A 206 -5.17 -8.29 -0.49
C GLY A 206 -5.86 -6.95 -0.77
N PRO A 207 -7.20 -6.91 -0.92
CA PRO A 207 -7.96 -5.68 -1.04
C PRO A 207 -7.76 -4.71 0.12
N VAL A 208 -7.65 -5.21 1.36
CA VAL A 208 -7.36 -4.38 2.54
C VAL A 208 -5.98 -3.73 2.43
N MET A 209 -4.96 -4.48 1.99
CA MET A 209 -3.63 -3.92 1.71
C MET A 209 -3.70 -2.87 0.61
N ALA A 210 -4.25 -3.20 -0.56
CA ALA A 210 -4.32 -2.28 -1.70
C ALA A 210 -5.03 -0.96 -1.35
N LYS A 211 -6.23 -1.04 -0.75
CA LYS A 211 -6.98 0.17 -0.37
C LYS A 211 -6.35 0.93 0.79
N GLY A 212 -5.80 0.25 1.79
CA GLY A 212 -5.16 0.90 2.94
C GLY A 212 -3.83 1.56 2.59
N LEU A 213 -2.99 0.86 1.82
CA LEU A 213 -1.64 1.28 1.44
C LEU A 213 -1.66 2.18 0.20
N GLU A 214 -2.03 1.62 -0.95
CA GLU A 214 -1.84 2.27 -2.24
C GLU A 214 -2.83 3.41 -2.50
N ASP A 215 -4.09 3.18 -2.18
CA ASP A 215 -5.17 4.13 -2.46
C ASP A 215 -5.48 5.06 -1.29
N THR A 216 -4.69 5.02 -0.20
CA THR A 216 -4.87 5.97 0.91
C THR A 216 -3.55 6.39 1.55
N ALA A 217 -2.73 5.47 2.06
CA ALA A 217 -1.48 5.84 2.75
C ALA A 217 -0.49 6.57 1.81
N PHE A 218 -0.37 6.14 0.56
CA PHE A 218 0.44 6.83 -0.46
C PHE A 218 -0.05 8.24 -0.80
N TYR A 219 -1.31 8.56 -0.58
CA TYR A 219 -1.84 9.91 -0.77
C TYR A 219 -1.72 10.79 0.49
N ARG A 220 -1.34 10.19 1.63
CA ARG A 220 -1.17 10.89 2.90
C ARG A 220 0.30 11.11 3.28
N PHE A 221 1.19 10.18 2.92
CA PHE A 221 2.62 10.27 3.24
C PHE A 221 3.43 10.85 2.08
N ASN A 222 3.31 12.15 1.85
CA ASN A 222 3.79 12.79 0.62
C ASN A 222 5.23 13.33 0.69
N ARG A 223 6.10 12.74 1.53
CA ARG A 223 7.48 13.22 1.77
C ARG A 223 8.28 13.40 0.49
N LEU A 224 8.26 12.38 -0.37
CA LEU A 224 8.82 12.38 -1.72
C LEU A 224 7.95 11.47 -2.58
N THR A 225 7.11 12.06 -3.43
CA THR A 225 6.00 11.35 -4.08
C THR A 225 6.44 10.41 -5.21
N SER A 226 7.70 10.46 -5.65
CA SER A 226 8.27 9.46 -6.56
C SER A 226 8.40 8.07 -5.90
N LEU A 227 8.44 7.99 -4.57
CA LEU A 227 8.47 6.72 -3.83
C LEU A 227 7.08 6.15 -3.53
N ASN A 228 6.02 6.92 -3.80
CA ASN A 228 4.63 6.56 -3.52
C ASN A 228 4.01 5.94 -4.77
N GLU A 229 4.41 4.70 -5.06
CA GLU A 229 4.08 4.01 -6.30
C GLU A 229 3.70 2.55 -6.02
N VAL A 230 2.95 1.89 -6.92
CA VAL A 230 2.46 0.52 -6.77
C VAL A 230 3.62 -0.45 -6.46
N GLY A 231 3.53 -1.16 -5.34
CA GLY A 231 4.60 -2.03 -4.80
C GLY A 231 5.75 -1.30 -4.09
N GLY A 232 5.64 0.00 -3.87
CA GLY A 232 6.64 0.81 -3.19
C GLY A 232 6.51 0.78 -1.67
N ASP A 233 7.62 1.01 -0.98
CA ASP A 233 7.65 1.27 0.46
C ASP A 233 8.31 2.63 0.71
N PRO A 234 7.50 3.71 0.84
CA PRO A 234 7.99 5.04 1.15
C PRO A 234 8.80 5.14 2.44
N SER A 235 8.80 4.14 3.32
CA SER A 235 9.68 4.12 4.50
C SER A 235 11.14 3.82 4.13
N ARG A 236 11.39 3.24 2.95
CA ARG A 236 12.72 3.04 2.35
C ARG A 236 13.01 4.20 1.41
N PHE A 237 14.01 5.02 1.78
CA PHE A 237 14.35 6.23 1.04
C PHE A 237 15.53 5.94 0.11
N GLY A 238 15.22 5.49 -1.12
CA GLY A 238 16.21 5.09 -2.12
C GLY A 238 16.68 3.63 -2.01
N THR A 239 17.45 3.21 -3.02
CA THR A 239 18.01 1.86 -3.19
C THR A 239 19.48 1.99 -3.56
N SER A 240 20.38 1.38 -2.76
CA SER A 240 21.81 1.35 -3.08
C SER A 240 22.09 0.52 -4.35
N VAL A 241 23.15 0.87 -5.08
CA VAL A 241 23.63 0.11 -6.26
C VAL A 241 23.86 -1.37 -5.95
N ASP A 242 24.43 -1.70 -4.79
CA ASP A 242 24.65 -3.09 -4.37
C ASP A 242 23.36 -3.88 -4.19
N GLU A 243 22.35 -3.26 -3.56
CA GLU A 243 21.02 -3.84 -3.40
C GLU A 243 20.35 -4.07 -4.76
N PHE A 244 20.42 -3.09 -5.66
CA PHE A 244 19.90 -3.24 -7.01
C PHE A 244 20.57 -4.40 -7.77
N HIS A 245 21.90 -4.52 -7.69
CA HIS A 245 22.61 -5.65 -8.31
C HIS A 245 22.29 -6.99 -7.65
N ARG A 246 22.08 -7.04 -6.32
CA ARG A 246 21.59 -8.25 -5.63
C ARG A 246 20.23 -8.67 -6.17
N GLN A 247 19.28 -7.74 -6.32
CA GLN A 247 17.96 -8.00 -6.86
C GLN A 247 18.02 -8.47 -8.33
N ASN A 248 18.88 -7.87 -9.16
CA ASN A 248 19.09 -8.33 -10.54
C ASN A 248 19.66 -9.75 -10.62
N ARG A 249 20.60 -10.11 -9.75
CA ARG A 249 21.11 -11.49 -9.66
C ARG A 249 20.03 -12.47 -9.22
N ALA A 250 19.22 -12.10 -8.23
CA ALA A 250 18.10 -12.92 -7.76
C ALA A 250 17.05 -13.13 -8.87
N ARG A 251 16.67 -12.06 -9.59
CA ARG A 251 15.75 -12.16 -10.74
C ARG A 251 16.31 -13.05 -11.84
N LYS A 252 17.57 -12.86 -12.25
CA LYS A 252 18.21 -13.71 -13.26
C LYS A 252 18.24 -15.19 -12.87
N ARG A 253 18.45 -15.49 -11.59
CA ARG A 253 18.52 -16.87 -11.09
C ARG A 253 17.15 -17.52 -10.96
N ASN A 254 16.19 -16.80 -10.38
CA ASN A 254 14.92 -17.39 -9.96
C ASN A 254 13.80 -17.16 -10.98
N TRP A 255 13.78 -16.01 -11.65
CA TRP A 255 12.71 -15.59 -12.57
C TRP A 255 13.28 -14.89 -13.83
N PRO A 256 14.12 -15.58 -14.63
CA PRO A 256 14.85 -14.98 -15.75
C PRO A 256 13.95 -14.43 -16.87
N ARG A 257 12.67 -14.82 -16.88
CA ARG A 257 11.66 -14.40 -17.84
C ARG A 257 10.61 -13.45 -17.25
N SER A 258 10.82 -12.94 -16.03
CA SER A 258 9.93 -11.94 -15.43
C SER A 258 9.95 -10.66 -16.26
N MET A 259 8.83 -9.95 -16.34
CA MET A 259 8.82 -8.64 -16.97
C MET A 259 9.66 -7.63 -16.18
N ILE A 260 10.19 -6.67 -16.91
CA ILE A 260 10.86 -5.48 -16.39
C ILE A 260 10.03 -4.31 -16.91
N ASN A 261 9.47 -3.51 -16.00
CA ASN A 261 8.68 -2.34 -16.36
C ASN A 261 9.17 -1.11 -15.58
N SER A 262 8.81 0.06 -16.08
CA SER A 262 9.06 1.35 -15.44
C SER A 262 7.79 2.20 -15.39
N SER A 263 6.83 1.99 -16.29
CA SER A 263 5.49 2.57 -16.24
C SER A 263 4.43 1.55 -16.66
N THR A 264 3.26 1.58 -16.03
CA THR A 264 2.09 0.77 -16.39
C THR A 264 0.85 1.66 -16.47
N HIS A 265 -0.28 1.09 -16.91
CA HIS A 265 -1.56 1.79 -16.87
C HIS A 265 -2.06 2.07 -15.45
N ASP A 266 -1.55 1.34 -14.45
CA ASP A 266 -1.91 1.48 -13.03
C ASP A 266 -0.87 2.23 -12.19
N THR A 267 0.31 2.53 -12.75
CA THR A 267 1.29 3.35 -12.02
C THR A 267 0.71 4.71 -11.64
N LYS A 268 0.91 5.12 -10.38
CA LYS A 268 0.40 6.40 -9.87
C LYS A 268 1.06 7.59 -10.59
N ARG A 269 2.31 7.44 -11.04
CA ARG A 269 3.08 8.40 -11.84
C ARG A 269 3.94 7.65 -12.87
N SER A 270 4.12 8.19 -14.07
CA SER A 270 5.04 7.61 -15.08
C SER A 270 6.52 7.74 -14.64
N GLU A 271 7.39 6.94 -15.26
CA GLU A 271 8.82 6.90 -14.97
C GLU A 271 9.52 8.26 -15.07
N ASP A 272 9.23 9.05 -16.10
CA ASP A 272 9.83 10.38 -16.28
C ASP A 272 9.41 11.35 -15.17
N VAL A 273 8.15 11.27 -14.74
CA VAL A 273 7.63 12.09 -13.63
C VAL A 273 8.33 11.71 -12.33
N ARG A 274 8.50 10.41 -12.08
CA ARG A 274 9.21 9.92 -10.89
C ARG A 274 10.70 10.28 -10.94
N ALA A 275 11.35 10.19 -12.10
CA ALA A 275 12.75 10.56 -12.29
C ALA A 275 12.98 12.04 -11.93
N ARG A 276 12.15 12.95 -12.47
CA ARG A 276 12.24 14.39 -12.16
C ARG A 276 12.00 14.71 -10.70
N ILE A 277 11.00 14.09 -10.08
CA ILE A 277 10.72 14.31 -8.65
C ILE A 277 11.88 13.78 -7.80
N SER A 278 12.52 12.67 -8.19
CA SER A 278 13.60 12.06 -7.42
C SER A 278 14.84 12.95 -7.31
N VAL A 279 15.11 13.81 -8.30
CA VAL A 279 16.18 14.84 -8.24
C VAL A 279 16.03 15.77 -7.04
N LEU A 280 14.82 15.98 -6.51
CA LEU A 280 14.62 16.77 -5.29
C LEU A 280 15.42 16.21 -4.11
N SER A 281 15.65 14.88 -4.08
CA SER A 281 16.46 14.23 -3.05
C SER A 281 17.91 14.71 -3.06
N GLU A 282 18.46 15.11 -4.21
CA GLU A 282 19.82 15.65 -4.35
C GLU A 282 19.90 17.14 -3.99
N LEU A 283 18.75 17.84 -3.93
CA LEU A 283 18.65 19.29 -3.73
C LEU A 283 17.74 19.65 -2.53
N PRO A 284 17.94 19.07 -1.32
CA PRO A 284 17.03 19.24 -0.19
C PRO A 284 16.97 20.70 0.30
N THR A 285 18.08 21.43 0.22
CA THR A 285 18.16 22.82 0.71
C THR A 285 17.39 23.78 -0.21
N GLU A 286 17.58 23.62 -1.52
CA GLU A 286 16.92 24.34 -2.59
C GLU A 286 15.43 24.03 -2.58
N TRP A 287 15.07 22.76 -2.45
CA TRP A 287 13.68 22.33 -2.32
C TRP A 287 12.98 23.01 -1.13
N ARG A 288 13.62 22.99 0.04
CA ARG A 288 13.11 23.69 1.23
C ARG A 288 12.96 25.20 1.00
N ALA A 289 13.92 25.84 0.34
CA ALA A 289 13.84 27.26 0.05
C ALA A 289 12.69 27.56 -0.93
N ALA A 290 12.53 26.73 -1.95
CA ALA A 290 11.51 26.86 -2.98
C ALA A 290 10.09 26.77 -2.41
N ILE A 291 9.76 25.71 -1.65
CA ILE A 291 8.41 25.55 -1.08
C ILE A 291 8.04 26.67 -0.11
N ASN A 292 8.99 27.18 0.67
CA ASN A 292 8.73 28.28 1.60
C ASN A 292 8.50 29.59 0.84
N ARG A 293 9.29 29.85 -0.21
CA ARG A 293 9.12 31.01 -1.08
C ARG A 293 7.77 30.96 -1.80
N TRP A 294 7.48 29.86 -2.49
CA TRP A 294 6.24 29.69 -3.25
C TRP A 294 5.02 29.77 -2.35
N SER A 295 5.05 29.15 -1.18
CA SER A 295 3.90 29.22 -0.28
C SER A 295 3.66 30.63 0.27
N LYS A 296 4.73 31.42 0.47
CA LYS A 296 4.59 32.84 0.84
C LYS A 296 3.95 33.65 -0.30
N LEU A 297 4.38 33.43 -1.55
CA LEU A 297 3.84 34.09 -2.74
C LEU A 297 2.36 33.74 -2.96
N ASN A 298 2.02 32.45 -2.78
CA ASN A 298 0.70 31.91 -3.08
C ASN A 298 -0.27 32.06 -1.91
N ARG A 299 0.15 32.66 -0.78
CA ARG A 299 -0.70 32.84 0.41
C ARG A 299 -2.01 33.57 0.09
N LYS A 300 -1.98 34.53 -0.84
CA LYS A 300 -3.16 35.30 -1.27
C LYS A 300 -4.18 34.47 -2.06
N LEU A 301 -3.77 33.34 -2.62
CA LEU A 301 -4.62 32.44 -3.39
C LEU A 301 -5.39 31.46 -2.49
N LYS A 302 -4.97 31.32 -1.22
CA LYS A 302 -5.62 30.42 -0.28
C LYS A 302 -6.94 30.99 0.21
N ARG A 303 -7.94 30.13 0.34
CA ARG A 303 -9.22 30.46 0.97
C ARG A 303 -9.35 29.76 2.31
N LYS A 304 -10.19 30.30 3.18
CA LYS A 304 -10.52 29.70 4.47
C LYS A 304 -11.93 29.11 4.38
N ILE A 305 -12.05 27.79 4.44
CA ILE A 305 -13.29 27.03 4.40
C ILE A 305 -13.45 26.38 5.77
N ASP A 306 -14.53 26.72 6.49
CA ASP A 306 -14.86 26.17 7.82
C ASP A 306 -13.70 26.17 8.82
N GLY A 307 -12.92 27.26 8.84
CA GLY A 307 -11.78 27.38 9.75
C GLY A 307 -10.45 26.85 9.19
N VAL A 308 -10.48 26.05 8.12
CA VAL A 308 -9.33 25.39 7.50
C VAL A 308 -8.86 26.16 6.27
N LEU A 309 -7.55 26.32 6.11
CA LEU A 309 -6.99 26.90 4.88
C LEU A 309 -6.96 25.85 3.77
N ALA A 310 -7.49 26.22 2.61
CA ALA A 310 -7.49 25.44 1.39
C ALA A 310 -6.54 26.07 0.34
N PRO A 311 -5.63 25.28 -0.26
CA PRO A 311 -5.28 23.91 0.12
C PRO A 311 -4.52 23.85 1.46
N GLN A 312 -4.65 22.72 2.15
CA GLN A 312 -3.80 22.39 3.29
C GLN A 312 -2.33 22.32 2.86
N ARG A 313 -1.41 22.46 3.83
CA ARG A 313 0.04 22.42 3.57
C ARG A 313 0.50 21.12 2.90
N VAL A 314 -0.09 19.99 3.28
CA VAL A 314 0.25 18.69 2.68
C VAL A 314 -0.16 18.62 1.20
N ASP A 315 -1.32 19.19 0.85
CA ASP A 315 -1.81 19.21 -0.53
C ASP A 315 -0.98 20.18 -1.37
N GLU A 316 -0.66 21.37 -0.83
CA GLU A 316 0.26 22.33 -1.46
C GLU A 316 1.65 21.71 -1.73
N TYR A 317 2.15 20.89 -0.80
CA TYR A 317 3.41 20.16 -0.98
C TYR A 317 3.36 19.12 -2.12
N VAL A 318 2.20 18.47 -2.32
CA VAL A 318 1.97 17.56 -3.46
C VAL A 318 1.83 18.32 -4.77
N ILE A 319 1.13 19.46 -4.78
CA ILE A 319 0.99 20.31 -5.97
C ILE A 319 2.38 20.68 -6.49
N TYR A 320 3.27 21.16 -5.61
CA TYR A 320 4.62 21.57 -6.02
C TYR A 320 5.45 20.42 -6.60
N GLN A 321 5.41 19.23 -6.01
CA GLN A 321 6.09 18.07 -6.57
C GLN A 321 5.47 17.63 -7.90
N THR A 322 4.14 17.68 -8.01
CA THR A 322 3.42 17.35 -9.26
C THR A 322 3.81 18.29 -10.38
N LEU A 323 3.85 19.61 -10.13
CA LEU A 323 4.26 20.60 -11.10
C LEU A 323 5.71 20.34 -11.55
N ILE A 324 6.65 20.14 -10.63
CA ILE A 324 8.05 19.81 -10.97
C ILE A 324 8.14 18.53 -11.82
N GLY A 325 7.40 17.48 -11.43
CA GLY A 325 7.44 16.20 -12.12
C GLY A 325 6.81 16.22 -13.50
N THR A 326 5.82 17.08 -13.73
CA THR A 326 4.99 17.06 -14.96
C THR A 326 5.12 18.30 -15.83
N TRP A 327 5.89 19.31 -15.42
CA TRP A 327 6.04 20.55 -16.18
C TRP A 327 6.52 20.25 -17.60
N PRO A 328 5.90 20.81 -18.65
CA PRO A 328 6.36 20.65 -20.03
C PRO A 328 7.83 21.09 -20.19
N LEU A 329 8.62 20.31 -20.93
CA LEU A 329 10.06 20.60 -21.15
C LEU A 329 10.32 21.59 -22.30
N ASP A 330 9.30 22.02 -23.00
CA ASP A 330 9.47 22.83 -24.20
C ASP A 330 10.16 24.15 -23.83
N GLU A 331 11.41 24.32 -24.29
CA GLU A 331 12.38 25.35 -23.84
C GLU A 331 11.91 26.80 -24.10
N PHE A 332 10.81 26.96 -24.84
CA PHE A 332 10.22 28.24 -25.23
C PHE A 332 8.76 28.41 -24.82
N ALA A 333 8.16 27.47 -24.07
CA ALA A 333 6.77 27.59 -23.69
C ALA A 333 6.58 28.68 -22.62
N ALA A 334 5.65 29.60 -22.88
CA ALA A 334 4.95 30.34 -21.84
C ALA A 334 4.36 29.37 -20.79
N ALA A 335 3.85 29.89 -19.66
CA ALA A 335 3.15 29.08 -18.67
C ALA A 335 2.21 28.06 -19.36
N PRO A 336 2.20 26.79 -18.92
CA PRO A 336 1.42 25.74 -19.58
C PRO A 336 -0.03 26.18 -19.77
N GLY A 337 -0.58 25.95 -20.96
CA GLY A 337 -1.94 26.38 -21.28
C GLY A 337 -3.01 25.68 -20.43
N ALA A 338 -4.26 26.14 -20.56
CA ALA A 338 -5.41 25.69 -19.76
C ALA A 338 -5.56 24.15 -19.69
N VAL A 339 -5.25 23.43 -20.76
CA VAL A 339 -5.32 21.95 -20.80
C VAL A 339 -4.42 21.30 -19.74
N TYR A 340 -3.22 21.84 -19.49
CA TYR A 340 -2.33 21.33 -18.45
C TYR A 340 -2.86 21.64 -17.05
N ALA A 341 -3.34 22.88 -16.84
CA ALA A 341 -3.96 23.27 -15.57
C ALA A 341 -5.15 22.36 -15.22
N GLU A 342 -6.02 22.05 -16.18
CA GLU A 342 -7.13 21.10 -15.99
C GLU A 342 -6.66 19.69 -15.59
N ARG A 343 -5.56 19.20 -16.19
CA ARG A 343 -4.99 17.90 -15.81
C ARG A 343 -4.44 17.91 -14.38
N VAL A 344 -3.79 18.99 -13.96
CA VAL A 344 -3.31 19.15 -12.59
C VAL A 344 -4.47 19.24 -11.60
N LYS A 345 -5.54 19.99 -11.94
CA LYS A 345 -6.77 20.06 -11.14
C LYS A 345 -7.41 18.69 -10.96
N ALA A 346 -7.67 17.98 -12.06
CA ALA A 346 -8.27 16.65 -12.03
C ALA A 346 -7.44 15.66 -11.19
N TYR A 347 -6.11 15.70 -11.36
CA TYR A 347 -5.20 14.89 -10.56
C TYR A 347 -5.26 15.25 -9.07
N MET A 348 -5.26 16.54 -8.73
CA MET A 348 -5.28 16.97 -7.33
C MET A 348 -6.61 16.67 -6.64
N ILE A 349 -7.75 16.73 -7.35
CA ILE A 349 -9.05 16.24 -6.85
C ILE A 349 -8.97 14.77 -6.50
N LYS A 350 -8.41 13.94 -7.40
CA LYS A 350 -8.16 12.52 -7.10
C LYS A 350 -7.29 12.38 -5.85
N VAL A 351 -6.17 13.09 -5.77
CA VAL A 351 -5.25 13.04 -4.61
C VAL A 351 -5.98 13.30 -3.29
N VAL A 352 -6.76 14.38 -3.20
CA VAL A 352 -7.43 14.74 -1.93
C VAL A 352 -8.59 13.81 -1.58
N ARG A 353 -9.27 13.23 -2.59
CA ARG A 353 -10.32 12.23 -2.38
C ARG A 353 -9.76 10.87 -1.95
N GLU A 354 -8.68 10.39 -2.56
CA GLU A 354 -7.98 9.17 -2.16
C GLU A 354 -7.33 9.34 -0.77
N ALA A 355 -6.79 10.52 -0.47
CA ALA A 355 -6.31 10.83 0.87
C ALA A 355 -7.43 10.76 1.91
N ASN A 356 -8.70 10.97 1.54
CA ASN A 356 -9.86 10.81 2.42
C ASN A 356 -9.71 11.59 3.75
N ARG A 357 -9.11 12.79 3.73
CA ARG A 357 -8.87 13.62 4.95
C ARG A 357 -9.98 14.64 5.17
N LEU A 358 -10.27 15.44 4.16
CA LEU A 358 -11.26 16.52 4.18
C LEU A 358 -12.40 16.26 3.20
N THR A 359 -12.07 15.76 2.00
CA THR A 359 -13.01 15.27 1.00
C THR A 359 -12.78 13.78 0.75
N ASN A 360 -13.75 13.09 0.16
CA ASN A 360 -13.66 11.68 -0.23
C ASN A 360 -14.63 11.37 -1.37
N TRP A 361 -14.53 10.17 -1.95
CA TRP A 361 -15.38 9.74 -3.07
C TRP A 361 -16.86 9.56 -2.73
N VAL A 362 -17.21 9.32 -1.46
CA VAL A 362 -18.59 9.07 -1.03
C VAL A 362 -19.33 10.37 -0.75
N ASN A 363 -18.70 11.27 0.01
CA ASN A 363 -19.22 12.57 0.37
C ASN A 363 -18.16 13.64 0.06
N PRO A 364 -18.14 14.17 -1.18
CA PRO A 364 -17.21 15.22 -1.57
C PRO A 364 -17.44 16.52 -0.80
N ASP A 365 -16.36 17.15 -0.34
CA ASP A 365 -16.38 18.53 0.16
C ASP A 365 -16.17 19.49 -1.02
N GLU A 366 -17.27 19.91 -1.64
CA GLU A 366 -17.26 20.77 -2.83
C GLU A 366 -16.61 22.13 -2.57
N ALA A 367 -16.72 22.67 -1.35
CA ALA A 367 -16.14 23.95 -0.99
C ALA A 367 -14.60 23.86 -0.92
N TYR A 368 -14.08 22.78 -0.31
CA TYR A 368 -12.65 22.51 -0.30
C TYR A 368 -12.11 22.23 -1.70
N GLU A 369 -12.81 21.40 -2.48
CA GLU A 369 -12.40 21.04 -3.84
C GLU A 369 -12.37 22.25 -4.78
N THR A 370 -13.36 23.14 -4.69
CA THR A 370 -13.40 24.39 -5.46
C THR A 370 -12.23 25.31 -5.08
N ALA A 371 -11.98 25.49 -3.78
CA ALA A 371 -10.87 26.32 -3.33
C ALA A 371 -9.50 25.74 -3.74
N LEU A 372 -9.37 24.42 -3.79
CA LEU A 372 -8.17 23.74 -4.30
C LEU A 372 -7.97 24.00 -5.80
N THR A 373 -9.03 23.89 -6.61
CA THR A 373 -8.95 24.14 -8.05
C THR A 373 -8.65 25.60 -8.37
N GLU A 374 -9.28 26.54 -7.66
CA GLU A 374 -9.02 27.98 -7.84
C GLU A 374 -7.60 28.36 -7.39
N PHE A 375 -7.06 27.70 -6.36
CA PHE A 375 -5.66 27.87 -5.98
C PHE A 375 -4.75 27.44 -7.12
N ILE A 376 -5.02 26.31 -7.76
CA ILE A 376 -4.25 25.80 -8.91
C ILE A 376 -4.37 26.77 -10.10
N ASP A 377 -5.58 27.27 -10.39
CA ASP A 377 -5.78 28.26 -11.46
C ASP A 377 -4.93 29.52 -11.23
N GLY A 378 -4.81 29.99 -9.98
CA GLY A 378 -3.97 31.14 -9.65
C GLY A 378 -2.45 30.89 -9.70
N LEU A 379 -1.99 29.66 -9.94
CA LEU A 379 -0.57 29.35 -10.15
C LEU A 379 -0.10 29.56 -11.60
N PHE A 380 -1.04 29.57 -12.55
CA PHE A 380 -0.83 29.85 -13.95
C PHE A 380 -1.18 31.32 -14.24
#